data_AF-A0A345RPC9-F1
#
_entry.id   AF-A0A345RPC9-F1
#
_cell.length_a   1.000
_cell.length_b   1.000
_cell.length_c   1.000
_cell.angle_alpha   90.00
_cell.angle_beta   90.00
_cell.angle_gamma   90.00
#
_symmetry.space_group_name_H-M   'P 1'
#
loop_
_entity.id
_entity.type
_entity.pdbx_description
1 polymer ?
#
loop_
_entity_poly.entity_id
_entity_poly.type
_entity_poly.pdbx_seq_one_letter_code
_entity_poly.pdbx_strand_id
1 'polypeptide(L)'
;MNHLNNDLRADFVEAVEEISTLMSEAYEQLGLVPDDHALAQAGLENGSEIVLDYVDHNEAGLAFEHLLYMINEPPLLISEKCISVLARIAKTLNIPFRDDED
;
A
#
# COMPACT_ATOMS: atom_id res chain seq x y z
N MET A 1 10.33 -2.42 -23.60
CA MET A 1 9.82 -1.59 -22.49
C MET A 1 8.57 -2.15 -21.79
N ASN A 2 7.90 -3.22 -22.25
CA ASN A 2 6.66 -3.71 -21.60
C ASN A 2 6.82 -4.63 -20.38
N HIS A 3 7.98 -5.23 -20.14
CA HIS A 3 8.17 -6.12 -18.99
C HIS A 3 8.17 -5.34 -17.67
N LEU A 4 8.89 -4.21 -17.62
CA LEU A 4 9.06 -3.41 -16.40
C LEU A 4 7.73 -2.91 -15.81
N ASN A 5 6.78 -2.48 -16.67
CA ASN A 5 5.45 -2.04 -16.22
C ASN A 5 4.57 -3.19 -15.73
N ASN A 6 4.67 -4.37 -16.35
CA ASN A 6 3.93 -5.55 -15.90
C ASN A 6 4.45 -6.08 -14.57
N ASP A 7 5.77 -6.05 -14.39
CA ASP A 7 6.43 -6.46 -13.15
C ASP A 7 6.09 -5.49 -12.00
N LEU A 8 6.09 -4.17 -12.27
CA LEU A 8 5.70 -3.15 -11.29
C LEU A 8 4.25 -3.28 -10.84
N ARG A 9 3.31 -3.46 -11.78
CA ARG A 9 1.89 -3.65 -11.42
C ARG A 9 1.68 -4.92 -10.61
N ALA A 10 2.39 -6.00 -10.92
CA ALA A 10 2.32 -7.24 -10.16
C ALA A 10 2.80 -7.04 -8.71
N ASP A 11 3.89 -6.29 -8.52
CA ASP A 11 4.37 -5.94 -7.18
C ASP A 11 3.32 -5.12 -6.39
N PHE A 12 2.64 -4.15 -7.02
CA PHE A 12 1.54 -3.41 -6.37
C PHE A 12 0.39 -4.32 -5.96
N VAL A 13 -0.05 -5.23 -6.85
CA VAL A 13 -1.12 -6.18 -6.54
C VAL A 13 -0.73 -7.06 -5.37
N GLU A 14 0.50 -7.58 -5.35
CA GLU A 14 1.01 -8.42 -4.26
C GLU A 14 1.05 -7.66 -2.91
N ALA A 15 1.45 -6.40 -2.90
CA ALA A 15 1.43 -5.58 -1.69
C ALA A 15 -0.01 -5.29 -1.22
N VAL A 16 -0.90 -4.93 -2.14
CA VAL A 16 -2.31 -4.60 -1.86
C VAL A 16 -3.05 -5.79 -1.25
N GLU A 17 -2.79 -7.03 -1.69
CA GLU A 17 -3.44 -8.22 -1.14
C GLU A 17 -3.26 -8.35 0.38
N GLU A 18 -2.02 -8.24 0.85
CA GLU A 18 -1.74 -8.35 2.29
C GLU A 18 -2.27 -7.14 3.06
N ILE A 19 -2.01 -5.93 2.57
CA ILE A 19 -2.40 -4.68 3.24
C ILE A 19 -3.91 -4.57 3.36
N SER A 20 -4.67 -4.96 2.32
CA SER A 20 -6.13 -4.93 2.35
C SER A 20 -6.71 -5.96 3.32
N THR A 21 -6.06 -7.11 3.45
CA THR A 21 -6.44 -8.15 4.43
C THR A 21 -6.27 -7.60 5.84
N LEU A 22 -5.09 -7.05 6.15
CA LEU A 22 -4.81 -6.44 7.46
C LEU A 22 -5.72 -5.25 7.77
N MET A 23 -6.01 -4.42 6.77
CA MET A 23 -6.95 -3.32 6.90
C MET A 23 -8.35 -3.81 7.23
N SER A 24 -8.84 -4.84 6.54
CA SER A 24 -10.15 -5.45 6.81
C SER A 24 -10.23 -5.99 8.24
N GLU A 25 -9.19 -6.70 8.70
CA GLU A 25 -9.10 -7.17 10.08
C GLU A 25 -9.11 -6.01 11.09
N ALA A 26 -8.44 -4.89 10.79
CA ALA A 26 -8.45 -3.70 11.64
C ALA A 26 -9.85 -3.08 11.75
N TYR A 27 -10.59 -2.99 10.64
CA TYR A 27 -11.99 -2.56 10.65
C TYR A 27 -12.89 -3.52 11.44
N GLU A 28 -12.73 -4.83 11.25
CA GLU A 28 -13.51 -5.84 11.99
C GLU A 28 -13.25 -5.80 13.51
N GLN A 29 -11.99 -5.61 13.92
CA GLN A 29 -11.62 -5.52 15.33
C GLN A 29 -12.16 -4.27 16.01
N LEU A 30 -12.22 -3.14 15.28
CA LEU A 30 -12.74 -1.88 15.80
C LEU A 30 -14.29 -1.86 15.80
N GLY A 31 -14.91 -2.51 14.81
CA GLY A 31 -16.36 -2.51 14.62
C GLY A 31 -16.86 -1.16 14.14
N LEU A 32 -17.63 -0.45 14.98
CA LEU A 32 -18.04 0.92 14.67
C LEU A 32 -16.84 1.85 14.81
N VAL A 33 -16.32 2.33 13.68
CA VAL A 33 -15.22 3.28 13.64
C VAL A 33 -15.70 4.65 14.12
N PRO A 34 -15.15 5.20 15.21
CA PRO A 34 -15.44 6.56 15.64
C PRO A 34 -14.97 7.59 14.62
N ASP A 35 -15.71 8.70 14.46
CA ASP A 35 -15.37 9.76 13.49
C ASP A 35 -13.99 10.40 13.74
N ASP A 36 -13.46 10.31 14.97
CA ASP A 36 -12.15 10.82 15.37
C ASP A 36 -11.01 9.77 15.25
N HIS A 37 -11.31 8.57 14.76
CA HIS A 37 -10.35 7.50 14.59
C HIS A 37 -9.65 7.56 13.22
N ALA A 38 -8.37 7.17 13.16
CA ALA A 38 -7.57 7.11 11.94
C ALA A 38 -8.29 6.39 10.77
N LEU A 39 -8.91 5.24 11.06
CA LEU A 39 -9.70 4.43 10.13
C LEU A 39 -10.98 5.11 9.59
N ALA A 40 -11.44 6.24 10.14
CA ALA A 40 -12.60 6.96 9.62
C ALA A 40 -12.30 7.71 8.31
N GLN A 41 -11.04 7.72 7.87
CA GLN A 41 -10.63 8.35 6.63
C GLN A 41 -11.05 7.49 5.42
N ALA A 42 -11.85 8.06 4.52
CA ALA A 42 -12.37 7.38 3.33
C ALA A 42 -11.28 6.79 2.42
N GLY A 43 -10.06 7.33 2.48
CA GLY A 43 -8.91 6.81 1.74
C GLY A 43 -8.38 5.45 2.23
N LEU A 44 -8.78 5.00 3.43
CA LEU A 44 -8.35 3.69 3.98
C LEU A 44 -9.34 2.58 3.65
N GLU A 45 -10.64 2.86 3.73
CA GLU A 45 -11.72 1.89 3.45
C GLU A 45 -11.64 1.38 2.00
N ASN A 46 -11.49 2.29 1.04
CA ASN A 46 -11.38 1.96 -0.39
C ASN A 46 -9.93 2.02 -0.91
N GLY A 47 -8.96 1.89 0.00
CA GLY A 47 -7.55 2.15 -0.32
C GLY A 47 -6.98 1.24 -1.41
N SER A 48 -7.44 -0.01 -1.47
CA SER A 48 -7.03 -0.97 -2.51
C SER A 48 -7.46 -0.53 -3.92
N GLU A 49 -8.71 -0.08 -4.05
CA GLU A 49 -9.25 0.43 -5.32
C GLU A 49 -8.51 1.70 -5.75
N ILE A 50 -8.24 2.61 -4.81
CA ILE A 50 -7.50 3.86 -5.05
C ILE A 50 -6.08 3.55 -5.55
N VAL A 51 -5.36 2.64 -4.88
CA VAL A 51 -3.99 2.26 -5.28
C VAL A 51 -3.97 1.67 -6.68
N LEU A 52 -4.87 0.73 -6.98
CA LEU A 52 -4.90 0.07 -8.29
C LEU A 52 -5.32 1.03 -9.41
N ASP A 53 -6.22 1.97 -9.13
CA ASP A 53 -6.60 3.01 -10.08
C ASP A 53 -5.41 3.92 -10.44
N TYR A 54 -4.62 4.35 -9.45
CA TYR A 54 -3.39 5.10 -9.70
C TYR A 54 -2.37 4.31 -10.53
N VAL A 55 -2.20 3.01 -10.25
CA VAL A 55 -1.30 2.16 -11.05
C VAL A 55 -1.77 2.08 -12.50
N ASP A 56 -3.07 1.86 -12.72
CA ASP A 56 -3.66 1.73 -14.06
C ASP A 56 -3.63 3.07 -14.83
N HIS A 57 -3.58 4.21 -14.12
CA HIS A 57 -3.40 5.55 -14.69
C HIS A 57 -1.94 6.02 -14.85
N ASN A 58 -0.94 5.16 -14.62
CA ASN A 58 0.50 5.48 -14.64
C ASN A 58 0.95 6.46 -13.55
N GLU A 59 0.21 6.54 -12.45
CA GLU A 59 0.49 7.37 -11.28
C GLU A 59 1.14 6.54 -10.16
N ALA A 60 2.09 5.67 -10.50
CA ALA A 60 2.67 4.69 -9.58
C ALA A 60 3.36 5.32 -8.34
N GLY A 61 3.84 6.56 -8.43
CA GLY A 61 4.33 7.31 -7.27
C GLY A 61 3.23 7.60 -6.25
N LEU A 62 2.07 8.08 -6.71
CA LEU A 62 0.89 8.32 -5.86
C LEU A 62 0.33 7.01 -5.31
N ALA A 63 0.33 5.94 -6.12
CA ALA A 63 -0.02 4.61 -5.67
C ALA A 63 0.87 4.14 -4.50
N PHE A 64 2.18 4.39 -4.60
CA PHE A 64 3.12 4.02 -3.55
C PHE A 64 2.92 4.85 -2.28
N GLU A 65 2.75 6.17 -2.40
CA GLU A 65 2.42 7.04 -1.26
C GLU A 65 1.14 6.58 -0.56
N HIS A 66 0.11 6.20 -1.33
CA HIS A 66 -1.15 5.72 -0.76
C HIS A 66 -1.00 4.37 -0.04
N LEU A 67 -0.16 3.46 -0.54
CA LEU A 67 0.19 2.23 0.19
C LEU A 67 0.86 2.54 1.54
N LEU A 68 1.82 3.47 1.56
CA LEU A 68 2.49 3.86 2.79
C LEU A 68 1.53 4.53 3.77
N TYR A 69 0.60 5.33 3.27
CA TYR A 69 -0.48 5.91 4.07
C TYR A 69 -1.35 4.81 4.71
N MET A 70 -1.77 3.80 3.93
CA MET A 70 -2.53 2.66 4.44
C MET A 70 -1.81 1.86 5.53
N ILE A 71 -0.48 1.78 5.47
CA ILE A 71 0.33 1.07 6.46
C ILE A 71 0.54 1.92 7.72
N ASN A 72 0.94 3.19 7.54
CA ASN A 72 1.45 4.00 8.64
C ASN A 72 0.35 4.66 9.48
N GLU A 73 -0.81 4.95 8.89
CA GLU A 73 -1.89 5.66 9.56
C GLU A 73 -2.59 4.78 10.64
N PRO A 74 -2.99 3.53 10.37
CA PRO A 74 -3.49 2.58 11.38
C PRO A 74 -2.40 1.63 11.94
N PRO A 75 -1.15 2.10 12.05
CA PRO A 75 0.10 1.31 12.13
C PRO A 75 0.00 -0.22 11.89
N LEU A 76 -0.22 -0.64 10.65
CA LEU A 76 -0.31 -2.06 10.28
C LEU A 76 1.06 -2.76 10.41
N LEU A 77 1.03 -3.98 10.97
CA LEU A 77 2.19 -4.86 11.02
C LEU A 77 2.22 -5.74 9.76
N ILE A 78 2.95 -5.27 8.74
CA ILE A 78 3.17 -6.01 7.50
C ILE A 78 4.31 -7.05 7.62
N SER A 79 4.23 -8.11 6.82
CA SER A 79 5.20 -9.19 6.76
C SER A 79 6.53 -8.76 6.12
N GLU A 80 7.61 -9.50 6.38
CA GLU A 80 8.90 -9.32 5.69
C GLU A 80 8.77 -9.49 4.16
N LYS A 81 7.80 -10.32 3.73
CA LYS A 81 7.49 -10.50 2.31
C LYS A 81 6.93 -9.20 1.73
N CYS A 82 5.92 -8.60 2.35
CA CYS A 82 5.36 -7.32 1.92
C CYS A 82 6.41 -6.20 1.93
N ILE A 83 7.25 -6.14 2.98
CA ILE A 83 8.39 -5.20 3.03
C ILE A 83 9.31 -5.37 1.82
N SER A 84 9.63 -6.62 1.46
CA SER A 84 10.48 -6.91 0.30
C SER A 84 9.83 -6.47 -1.02
N VAL A 85 8.51 -6.63 -1.15
CA VAL A 85 7.73 -6.16 -2.32
C VAL A 85 7.77 -4.64 -2.41
N LEU A 86 7.48 -3.94 -1.32
CA LEU A 86 7.50 -2.48 -1.26
C LEU A 86 8.90 -1.92 -1.58
N ALA A 87 9.98 -2.60 -1.16
CA ALA A 87 11.35 -2.23 -1.52
C ALA A 87 11.61 -2.38 -3.03
N ARG A 88 11.08 -3.41 -3.69
CA ARG A 88 11.17 -3.55 -5.17
C ARG A 88 10.43 -2.44 -5.88
N ILE A 89 9.24 -2.07 -5.41
CA ILE A 89 8.45 -0.95 -5.96
C ILE A 89 9.25 0.34 -5.83
N ALA A 90 9.72 0.65 -4.61
CA ALA A 90 10.50 1.86 -4.31
C ALA A 90 11.75 1.96 -5.19
N LYS A 91 12.50 0.87 -5.34
CA LYS A 91 13.67 0.79 -6.21
C LYS A 91 13.32 1.03 -7.68
N THR A 92 12.20 0.47 -8.15
CA THR A 92 11.72 0.65 -9.54
C THR A 92 11.30 2.10 -9.80
N LEU A 93 10.70 2.75 -8.81
CA LEU A 93 10.28 4.14 -8.87
C LEU A 93 11.41 5.14 -8.54
N ASN A 94 12.56 4.66 -8.07
CA ASN A 94 13.68 5.47 -7.57
C ASN A 94 13.25 6.42 -6.42
N ILE A 95 12.49 5.88 -5.48
CA ILE A 95 11.96 6.57 -4.28
C ILE A 95 12.55 5.89 -3.04
N PRO A 96 12.89 6.63 -1.97
CA PRO A 96 13.31 6.03 -0.70
C PRO A 96 12.13 5.37 0.04
N PHE A 97 12.35 4.19 0.63
CA PHE A 97 11.30 3.44 1.35
C PHE A 97 11.71 2.95 2.75
N ARG A 98 13.00 2.72 2.96
CA ARG A 98 13.70 2.59 4.25
C ARG A 98 15.17 2.81 3.92
N ASP A 99 15.94 3.40 4.84
CA ASP A 99 17.37 3.58 4.63
C ASP A 99 18.00 2.22 4.26
N ASP A 100 18.41 2.08 3.00
CA ASP A 100 19.35 1.04 2.58
C ASP A 100 20.66 1.34 3.32
N GLU A 101 20.80 0.93 4.58
CA GLU A 101 22.11 0.81 5.20
C GLU A 101 22.79 -0.42 4.54
N ASP A 102 23.41 -0.16 3.39
CA ASP A 102 24.40 -1.02 2.73
C ASP A 102 25.55 -1.41 3.69
#